data_AF-A0A0N4VTZ2-F1
#
_entry.id   AF-A0A0N4VTZ2-F1
#
_cell.length_a   1.000
_cell.length_b   1.000
_cell.length_c   1.000
_cell.angle_alpha   90.00
_cell.angle_beta   90.00
_cell.angle_gamma   90.00
#
_symmetry.space_group_name_H-M   'P 1'
#
loop_
_entity.id
_entity.type
_entity.pdbx_description
1 polymer ?
#
loop_
_entity_poly.entity_id
_entity_poly.type
_entity_poly.pdbx_seq_one_letter_code
_entity_poly.pdbx_strand_id
1 'polypeptide(L)'
;MNGVCTITDSLVREHLLLRGLYNALKAFDQDSRSGKDLKLQVDRFVADTLAAVDNLDIDVLKSLWDLWKSKVFNILSGVSPWL
;
A
#
# COMPACT_ATOMS: atom_id res chain seq x y z
N MET A 1 15.44 -14.05 7.60
CA MET A 1 15.44 -12.57 7.48
C MET A 1 14.09 -12.09 7.95
N ASN A 2 14.07 -11.27 9.00
CA ASN A 2 12.86 -10.90 9.75
C ASN A 2 11.84 -10.26 8.80
N GLY A 3 10.68 -10.89 8.65
CA GLY A 3 9.54 -10.29 7.97
C GLY A 3 9.09 -9.09 8.78
N VAL A 4 9.61 -7.91 8.44
CA VAL A 4 9.20 -6.66 9.06
C VAL A 4 7.75 -6.46 8.64
N CYS A 5 6.85 -6.75 9.57
CA CYS A 5 5.44 -6.38 9.47
C CYS A 5 5.39 -4.88 9.21
N THR A 6 4.82 -4.49 8.07
CA THR A 6 4.76 -3.08 7.70
C THR A 6 3.66 -2.35 8.47
N ILE A 7 3.65 -1.02 8.42
CA ILE A 7 2.55 -0.22 8.98
C ILE A 7 1.27 -0.57 8.22
N THR A 8 1.37 -0.71 6.89
CA THR A 8 0.26 -1.14 6.03
C THR A 8 -0.31 -2.49 6.47
N ASP A 9 0.55 -3.49 6.72
CA ASP A 9 0.10 -4.81 7.17
C ASP A 9 -0.65 -4.73 8.51
N SER A 10 -0.18 -3.86 9.41
CA SER A 10 -0.80 -3.64 10.72
C SER A 10 -2.20 -3.05 10.56
N LEU A 11 -2.36 -2.05 9.69
CA LEU A 11 -3.65 -1.43 9.37
C LEU A 11 -4.62 -2.41 8.72
N VAL A 12 -4.16 -3.27 7.81
CA VAL A 12 -5.00 -4.29 7.17
C VAL A 12 -5.48 -5.31 8.20
N ARG A 13 -4.60 -5.79 9.10
CA ARG A 13 -5.00 -6.71 10.18
C ARG A 13 -6.02 -6.09 11.11
N GLU A 14 -5.79 -4.86 11.55
CA GLU A 14 -6.73 -4.14 12.42
C GLU A 14 -8.09 -4.00 11.74
N HIS A 15 -8.11 -3.62 10.47
CA HIS A 15 -9.34 -3.50 9.69
C HIS A 15 -10.12 -4.83 9.63
N LEU A 16 -9.45 -5.92 9.28
CA LEU A 16 -10.08 -7.24 9.18
C LEU A 16 -10.60 -7.73 10.52
N LEU A 17 -9.85 -7.48 11.60
CA LEU A 17 -10.24 -7.82 12.97
C LEU A 17 -11.49 -7.04 13.40
N LEU A 18 -11.51 -5.72 13.21
CA LEU A 18 -12.64 -4.85 13.58
C LEU A 18 -13.91 -5.17 12.80
N ARG A 19 -13.80 -5.74 11.60
CA ARG A 19 -14.93 -6.19 10.78
C ARG A 19 -15.37 -7.63 11.08
N GLY A 20 -14.69 -8.34 11.96
CA GLY A 20 -14.98 -9.75 12.27
C GLY A 20 -14.66 -10.70 11.11
N LEU A 21 -13.78 -10.31 10.18
CA LEU A 21 -13.42 -11.08 8.99
C LEU A 21 -12.29 -12.09 9.28
N TYR A 22 -12.50 -12.96 10.26
CA TYR A 22 -11.44 -13.83 10.81
C TYR A 22 -10.82 -14.79 9.80
N ASN A 23 -11.60 -15.29 8.84
CA ASN A 23 -11.09 -16.17 7.78
C ASN A 23 -10.14 -15.43 6.83
N ALA A 24 -10.48 -14.19 6.47
CA ALA A 24 -9.64 -13.34 5.64
C ALA A 24 -8.38 -12.91 6.39
N LEU A 25 -8.49 -12.59 7.68
CA LEU A 25 -7.35 -12.28 8.55
C LEU A 25 -6.36 -13.44 8.60
N LYS A 26 -6.85 -14.68 8.77
CA LYS A 26 -6.00 -15.87 8.79
C LYS A 26 -5.29 -16.11 7.45
N ALA A 27 -5.98 -15.91 6.33
CA ALA A 27 -5.39 -16.02 5.01
C ALA A 27 -4.32 -14.93 4.79
N PHE A 28 -4.63 -13.68 5.16
CA PHE A 28 -3.70 -12.56 5.09
C PHE A 28 -2.42 -12.84 5.90
N ASP A 29 -2.53 -13.29 7.15
CA ASP A 29 -1.38 -13.62 7.99
C ASP A 29 -0.51 -14.73 7.41
N GLN A 30 -1.12 -15.72 6.76
CA GLN A 30 -0.40 -16.80 6.09
C GLN A 30 0.37 -16.27 4.87
N ASP A 31 -0.25 -15.41 4.08
CA ASP A 31 0.36 -14.80 2.90
C ASP A 31 1.49 -13.84 3.27
N SER A 32 1.30 -12.99 4.29
CA SER A 32 2.35 -12.09 4.80
C SER A 32 3.60 -12.84 5.26
N ARG A 33 3.44 -14.02 5.89
CA ARG A 33 4.56 -14.88 6.31
C ARG A 33 5.26 -15.56 5.14
N SER A 34 4.54 -15.80 4.05
CA SER A 34 5.07 -16.48 2.87
C SER A 34 6.00 -15.61 2.02
N GLY A 35 6.02 -14.29 2.26
CA GLY A 35 6.83 -13.33 1.51
C GLY A 35 6.44 -13.20 0.03
N LYS A 36 5.30 -13.79 -0.37
CA LYS A 36 4.80 -13.76 -1.75
C LYS A 36 4.13 -12.43 -2.10
N ASP A 37 3.75 -11.64 -1.11
CA ASP A 37 3.09 -10.35 -1.33
C ASP A 37 4.12 -9.23 -1.47
N LEU A 38 4.62 -9.08 -2.70
CA LEU A 38 5.67 -8.13 -3.08
C LEU A 38 5.15 -6.95 -3.90
N LYS A 39 3.84 -6.85 -4.14
CA LYS A 39 3.37 -5.99 -5.24
C LYS A 39 3.16 -4.52 -4.89
N LEU A 40 2.94 -4.19 -3.63
CA LEU A 40 2.76 -2.79 -3.22
C LEU A 40 3.56 -2.51 -1.95
N GLN A 41 4.77 -1.98 -2.13
CA GLN A 41 5.57 -1.43 -1.04
C GLN A 41 5.00 -0.07 -0.61
N VAL A 42 3.76 -0.05 -0.14
CA VAL A 42 3.03 1.18 0.22
C VAL A 42 3.83 2.00 1.25
N ASP A 43 4.41 1.34 2.25
CA ASP A 43 5.24 1.99 3.27
C ASP A 43 6.45 2.70 2.67
N ARG A 44 7.09 2.09 1.66
CA ARG A 44 8.21 2.71 0.96
C ARG A 44 7.75 3.94 0.19
N PHE A 45 6.61 3.83 -0.50
CA PHE A 45 6.01 4.95 -1.22
C PHE A 45 5.64 6.12 -0.31
N VAL A 46 5.08 5.85 0.87
CA VAL A 46 4.79 6.87 1.87
C VAL A 46 6.08 7.53 2.35
N ALA A 47 7.12 6.74 2.66
CA ALA A 47 8.41 7.25 3.09
C ALA A 47 9.06 8.15 2.02
N ASP A 48 9.08 7.71 0.75
CA ASP A 48 9.64 8.48 -0.36
C ASP A 48 8.83 9.77 -0.62
N THR A 49 7.51 9.74 -0.41
CA THR A 49 6.65 10.93 -0.50
C THR A 49 6.98 11.95 0.59
N LEU A 50 7.11 11.50 1.85
CA LEU A 50 7.47 12.38 2.97
C LEU A 50 8.85 12.99 2.77
N ALA A 51 9.82 12.19 2.33
CA ALA A 51 11.17 12.67 2.02
C ALA A 51 11.17 13.75 0.91
N ALA A 52 10.34 13.59 -0.12
CA ALA A 52 10.23 14.60 -1.18
C ALA A 52 9.58 15.91 -0.66
N VAL A 53 8.61 15.83 0.25
CA VAL A 53 8.05 17.01 0.94
C VAL A 53 9.13 17.73 1.77
N ASP A 54 9.86 17.00 2.61
CA ASP A 54 10.88 17.57 3.50
C ASP A 54 12.00 18.27 2.72
N ASN A 55 12.33 17.75 1.53
CA ASN A 55 13.33 18.33 0.64
C ASN A 55 12.78 19.39 -0.33
N LEU A 56 11.47 19.67 -0.29
CA LEU A 56 10.78 20.56 -1.23
C LEU A 56 10.98 20.16 -2.71
N ASP A 57 11.14 18.87 -2.98
CA ASP A 57 11.39 18.32 -4.31
C ASP A 57 10.07 18.12 -5.07
N ILE A 58 9.64 19.20 -5.73
CA ILE A 58 8.37 19.26 -6.45
C ILE A 58 8.33 18.28 -7.64
N ASP A 59 9.47 18.00 -8.28
CA ASP A 59 9.51 17.14 -9.46
C ASP A 59 9.38 15.66 -9.07
N VAL A 60 9.97 15.26 -7.95
CA VAL A 60 9.73 13.93 -7.36
C VAL A 60 8.28 13.83 -6.88
N LEU A 61 7.74 14.85 -6.23
CA LEU A 61 6.33 14.85 -5.79
C LEU A 61 5.35 14.70 -6.96
N LYS A 62 5.58 15.38 -8.09
CA LYS A 62 4.78 15.22 -9.31
C LYS A 62 4.88 13.79 -9.86
N SER A 63 6.09 13.25 -9.93
CA SER A 63 6.32 11.89 -10.42
C SER A 63 5.63 10.84 -9.55
N LEU A 64 5.72 10.98 -8.22
CA LEU A 64 5.01 10.14 -7.27
C LEU A 64 3.49 10.29 -7.44
N TRP A 65 2.98 11.52 -7.57
CA TRP A 65 1.55 11.79 -7.77
C TRP A 65 0.97 11.10 -9.02
N ASP A 66 1.67 11.17 -10.15
CA ASP A 66 1.19 10.50 -11.37
C ASP A 66 1.22 8.98 -11.25
N LEU A 67 2.16 8.43 -10.48
CA LEU A 67 2.16 7.02 -10.15
C LEU A 67 0.98 6.62 -9.24
N TRP A 68 0.70 7.40 -8.19
CA TRP A 68 -0.50 7.23 -7.35
C TRP A 68 -1.77 7.23 -8.18
N LYS A 69 -1.88 8.19 -9.10
CA LYS A 69 -3.01 8.30 -10.02
C LYS A 69 -3.16 7.05 -10.88
N SER A 70 -2.07 6.60 -11.51
CA SER A 70 -2.06 5.43 -12.39
C SER A 70 -2.36 4.11 -11.67
N LYS A 71 -1.77 3.89 -10.49
CA LYS A 71 -1.79 2.59 -9.80
C LYS A 71 -2.87 2.46 -8.73
N VAL A 72 -3.36 3.57 -8.18
CA VAL A 72 -4.29 3.56 -7.04
C VAL A 72 -5.57 4.29 -7.40
N PHE A 73 -5.50 5.60 -7.67
CA PHE A 73 -6.72 6.41 -7.75
C PHE A 73 -7.59 6.07 -8.95
N ASN A 74 -7.01 5.75 -10.12
CA ASN A 74 -7.78 5.33 -11.28
C ASN A 74 -8.52 4.00 -11.05
N ILE A 75 -7.96 3.11 -10.24
CA ILE A 75 -8.61 1.84 -9.88
C ILE A 75 -9.77 2.11 -8.91
N LEU A 76 -9.56 2.99 -7.93
CA LEU A 76 -10.56 3.33 -6.93
C LEU A 76 -11.71 4.17 -7.47
N SER A 77 -11.49 4.99 -8.50
CA SER A 77 -12.51 5.83 -9.11
C SER A 77 -13.48 5.06 -10.00
N GLY A 78 -13.27 3.75 -10.21
CA GLY A 78 -14.09 2.92 -11.11
C GLY A 78 -13.94 3.28 -12.59
N VAL A 79 -13.03 4.20 -12.93
CA VAL A 79 -12.73 4.58 -14.32
C VAL A 79 -11.85 3.50 -14.92
N SER A 80 -12.50 2.49 -15.50
CA SER A 80 -11.81 1.50 -16.33
C SER A 80 -11.18 2.23 -17.53
N PRO A 81 -9.87 2.12 -17.80
CA PRO A 81 -9.24 2.74 -18.98
C PRO A 81 -9.75 2.18 -20.33
N TRP A 82 -10.64 1.19 -20.28
CA TRP A 82 -11.11 0.40 -21.42
C TRP A 82 -12.65 0.42 -21.55
N LEU A 83 -13.33 1.37 -20.88
CA LEU A 83 -14.76 1.66 -21.07
C LEU A 83 -14.95 3.12 -21.50
#